data_AF-A0A1S4BST0-F1
#
_entry.id   AF-A0A1S4BST0-F1
#
_cell.length_a   1.000
_cell.length_b   1.000
_cell.length_c   1.000
_cell.angle_alpha   90.00
_cell.angle_beta   90.00
_cell.angle_gamma   90.00
#
_symmetry.space_group_name_H-M   'P 1'
#
loop_
_entity.id
_entity.type
_entity.pdbx_description
1 polymer ?
#
loop_
_entity_poly.entity_id
_entity_poly.type
_entity_poly.pdbx_seq_one_letter_code
_entity_poly.pdbx_strand_id
1 'polypeptide(L)'
;MTVFCKLLAGTMNATSYDWVQNHQQFNRCEQQSGIRLAKVHFDADITAPCDASVLFPESGGNLHCFKALTPCILLDVLGPPYSESEGRHCTYYQDFTYDCFSGMTEDVKEVKVEEDGTRYAWLKEKNEQFVVLGGTYEGPTIQI
;
A
#
# COMPACT_ATOMS: atom_id res chain seq x y z
N MET A 1 3.63 7.40 8.82
CA MET A 1 3.42 8.85 8.55
C MET A 1 1.92 9.07 8.49
N THR A 2 1.44 10.32 8.58
CA THR A 2 0.06 10.65 8.20
C THR A 2 0.08 11.27 6.82
N VAL A 3 -0.70 10.75 5.89
CA VAL A 3 -0.71 11.22 4.49
C VAL A 3 -2.14 11.48 4.06
N PHE A 4 -2.38 12.67 3.52
CA PHE A 4 -3.62 12.99 2.80
C PHE A 4 -3.36 12.80 1.31
N CYS A 5 -4.23 12.05 0.64
CA CYS A 5 -4.10 11.71 -0.77
C CYS A 5 -5.39 12.07 -1.51
N LYS A 6 -5.28 12.76 -2.66
CA LYS A 6 -6.43 13.11 -3.49
C LYS A 6 -6.14 12.93 -4.97
N LEU A 7 -7.00 12.16 -5.65
CA LEU A 7 -7.03 12.08 -7.10
C LEU A 7 -7.68 13.35 -7.66
N LEU A 8 -6.91 14.12 -8.43
CA LEU A 8 -7.35 15.36 -9.06
C LEU A 8 -7.90 15.12 -10.47
N ALA A 9 -7.36 14.13 -11.19
CA ALA A 9 -7.79 13.76 -12.53
C ALA A 9 -7.47 12.28 -12.84
N GLY A 10 -8.26 11.68 -13.72
CA GLY A 10 -8.05 10.31 -14.22
C GLY A 10 -8.75 9.22 -13.41
N THR A 11 -8.42 7.97 -13.74
CA THR A 11 -8.88 6.75 -13.09
C THR A 11 -7.68 5.86 -12.76
N MET A 12 -7.62 5.36 -11.52
CA MET A 12 -6.61 4.42 -11.07
C MET A 12 -7.23 3.33 -10.20
N ASN A 13 -6.62 2.16 -10.19
CA ASN A 13 -6.84 1.17 -9.16
C ASN A 13 -5.96 1.53 -7.95
N ALA A 14 -6.58 1.64 -6.77
CA ALA A 14 -5.88 1.86 -5.51
C ALA A 14 -6.07 0.62 -4.64
N THR A 15 -4.95 0.05 -4.17
CA THR A 15 -4.95 -1.01 -3.17
C THR A 15 -4.21 -0.55 -1.93
N SER A 16 -4.71 -0.90 -0.75
CA SER A 16 -4.08 -0.56 0.51
C SER A 16 -4.26 -1.62 1.58
N TYR A 17 -3.32 -1.63 2.53
CA TYR A 17 -3.17 -2.65 3.55
C TYR A 17 -2.73 -2.04 4.89
N ASP A 18 -3.12 -2.69 5.98
CA ASP A 18 -2.59 -2.43 7.32
C ASP A 18 -2.02 -3.73 7.92
N TRP A 19 -0.89 -3.62 8.61
CA TRP A 19 -0.26 -4.78 9.25
C TRP A 19 -1.19 -5.40 10.30
N VAL A 20 -1.26 -6.73 10.34
CA VAL A 20 -1.91 -7.43 11.46
C VAL A 20 -1.03 -7.26 12.71
N GLN A 21 -1.63 -6.88 13.84
CA GLN A 21 -0.86 -6.60 15.08
C GLN A 21 -0.68 -7.82 16.00
N ASN A 22 -1.48 -8.89 15.85
CA ASN A 22 -1.43 -10.07 16.72
C ASN A 22 -0.73 -11.26 16.06
N HIS A 23 0.56 -11.42 16.37
CA HIS A 23 1.53 -12.24 15.65
C HIS A 23 1.71 -13.69 16.15
N GLN A 24 0.98 -14.14 17.18
CA GLN A 24 1.29 -15.44 17.80
C GLN A 24 1.13 -16.64 16.88
N GLN A 25 0.23 -16.60 15.87
CA GLN A 25 0.04 -17.71 14.93
C GLN A 25 0.96 -17.67 13.70
N PHE A 26 1.50 -16.50 13.33
CA PHE A 26 2.20 -16.31 12.04
C PHE A 26 3.73 -16.24 12.15
N ASN A 27 4.27 -16.20 13.37
CA ASN A 27 5.69 -16.10 13.67
C ASN A 27 6.61 -17.07 12.90
N ARG A 28 6.15 -18.30 12.59
CA ARG A 28 6.99 -19.28 11.86
C ARG A 28 7.25 -18.89 10.41
N CYS A 29 6.24 -18.36 9.71
CA CYS A 29 6.37 -17.96 8.31
C CYS A 29 7.17 -16.67 8.16
N GLU A 30 6.96 -15.70 9.07
CA GLU A 30 7.69 -14.42 9.06
C GLU A 30 9.19 -14.61 9.25
N GLN A 31 9.59 -15.47 10.20
CA GLN A 31 11.00 -15.72 10.51
C GLN A 31 11.78 -16.46 9.42
N GLN A 32 11.12 -17.30 8.61
CA GLN A 32 11.81 -18.14 7.63
C GLN A 32 11.86 -17.54 6.22
N SER A 33 10.93 -16.65 5.87
CA SER A 33 10.76 -16.20 4.47
C SER A 33 10.76 -14.68 4.27
N GLY A 34 10.79 -13.90 5.37
CA GLY A 34 10.78 -12.43 5.31
C GLY A 34 9.46 -11.84 4.80
N ILE A 35 8.37 -12.61 4.87
CA ILE A 35 7.01 -12.15 4.53
C ILE A 35 6.27 -11.75 5.81
N ARG A 36 5.30 -10.83 5.71
CA ARG A 36 4.47 -10.39 6.83
C ARG A 36 3.01 -10.30 6.41
N LEU A 37 2.09 -10.67 7.30
CA LEU A 37 0.65 -10.66 7.02
C LEU A 37 0.07 -9.25 7.17
N ALA A 38 -0.76 -8.83 6.22
CA ALA A 38 -1.55 -7.60 6.30
C ALA A 38 -3.01 -7.82 5.92
N LYS A 39 -3.88 -7.01 6.52
CA LYS A 39 -5.30 -6.92 6.17
C LYS A 39 -5.46 -5.94 5.00
N VAL A 40 -6.25 -6.32 4.00
CA VAL A 40 -6.63 -5.42 2.91
C VAL A 40 -7.60 -4.37 3.46
N HIS A 41 -7.24 -3.11 3.33
CA HIS A 41 -8.03 -1.96 3.77
C HIS A 41 -8.89 -1.39 2.63
N PHE A 42 -8.31 -1.28 1.44
CA PHE A 42 -8.98 -0.78 0.24
C PHE A 42 -8.45 -1.52 -0.98
N ASP A 43 -9.31 -1.81 -1.95
CA ASP A 43 -8.92 -2.37 -3.25
C ASP A 43 -10.10 -2.17 -4.21
N ALA A 44 -10.02 -1.05 -4.94
CA ALA A 44 -11.03 -0.65 -5.91
C ALA A 44 -10.48 0.39 -6.88
N ASP A 45 -11.20 0.54 -8.00
CA ASP A 45 -10.96 1.62 -8.95
C ASP A 45 -11.57 2.92 -8.43
N ILE A 46 -10.79 4.00 -8.45
CA ILE A 46 -11.21 5.36 -8.11
C ILE A 46 -11.10 6.24 -9.35
N THR A 47 -12.08 7.13 -9.54
CA THR A 47 -12.16 8.06 -10.67
C THR A 47 -12.42 9.46 -10.15
N ALA A 48 -11.71 10.46 -10.69
CA ALA A 48 -11.97 11.86 -10.37
C ALA A 48 -13.30 12.35 -10.99
N PRO A 49 -14.07 13.21 -10.30
CA PRO A 49 -13.79 13.76 -8.97
C PRO A 49 -14.10 12.75 -7.85
N CYS A 50 -13.22 12.67 -6.86
CA CYS A 50 -13.43 11.91 -5.63
C CYS A 50 -13.01 12.72 -4.40
N ASP A 51 -13.43 12.25 -3.23
CA ASP A 51 -12.99 12.77 -1.94
C ASP A 51 -11.50 12.47 -1.70
N ALA A 52 -10.91 13.20 -0.75
CA ALA A 52 -9.58 12.90 -0.26
C ALA A 52 -9.62 11.68 0.68
N SER A 53 -8.55 10.90 0.66
CA SER A 53 -8.29 9.81 1.61
C SER A 53 -7.21 10.22 2.61
N VAL A 54 -7.18 9.56 3.77
CA VAL A 54 -6.16 9.75 4.79
C VAL A 54 -5.69 8.40 5.31
N LEU A 55 -4.37 8.24 5.42
CA LEU A 55 -3.73 7.11 6.11
C LEU A 55 -2.96 7.61 7.33
N PHE A 56 -2.81 6.73 8.31
CA PHE A 56 -2.10 6.94 9.57
C PHE A 56 -0.96 5.92 9.70
N PRO A 57 -0.03 6.08 10.66
CA PRO A 57 1.11 5.18 10.80
C PRO A 57 0.78 3.69 10.90
N GLU A 58 -0.37 3.33 11.47
CA GLU A 58 -0.77 1.92 11.71
C GLU A 58 -2.23 1.64 11.31
N SER A 59 -2.88 2.53 10.57
CA SER A 59 -4.27 2.35 10.14
C SER A 59 -4.62 3.20 8.91
N GLY A 60 -5.71 2.84 8.24
CA GLY A 60 -6.20 3.59 7.07
C GLY A 60 -5.50 3.19 5.77
N GLY A 61 -4.83 2.02 5.75
CA GLY A 61 -4.09 1.55 4.59
C GLY A 61 -2.70 2.17 4.47
N ASN A 62 -1.89 2.08 5.53
CA ASN A 62 -0.54 2.67 5.55
C ASN A 62 0.38 2.11 4.44
N LEU A 63 0.14 0.89 3.99
CA LEU A 63 0.79 0.32 2.81
C LEU A 63 -0.15 0.46 1.63
N HIS A 64 0.28 0.99 0.49
CA HIS A 64 -0.62 1.15 -0.65
C HIS A 64 0.12 1.09 -1.99
N CYS A 65 -0.64 0.79 -3.04
CA CYS A 65 -0.19 0.76 -4.42
C CYS A 65 -1.22 1.46 -5.30
N PHE A 66 -0.74 2.31 -6.20
CA PHE A 66 -1.56 2.98 -7.20
C PHE A 66 -1.19 2.48 -8.58
N LYS A 67 -2.19 2.00 -9.31
CA LYS A 67 -2.04 1.59 -10.71
C LYS A 67 -2.93 2.46 -11.58
N ALA A 68 -2.31 3.40 -12.27
CA ALA A 68 -3.00 4.26 -13.22
C ALA A 68 -3.67 3.43 -14.33
N LEU A 69 -4.98 3.62 -14.53
CA LEU A 69 -5.75 3.02 -15.64
C LEU A 69 -5.89 4.02 -16.81
N THR A 70 -5.84 5.31 -16.49
CA THR A 70 -5.68 6.43 -17.43
C THR A 70 -4.52 7.32 -16.99
N PRO A 71 -4.09 8.34 -17.76
CA PRO A 71 -3.28 9.42 -17.21
C PRO A 71 -3.96 10.00 -15.96
N CYS A 72 -3.21 10.09 -14.86
CA CYS A 72 -3.72 10.51 -13.56
C CYS A 72 -2.91 11.66 -12.98
N ILE A 73 -3.57 12.47 -12.14
CA ILE A 73 -2.90 13.48 -11.31
C ILE A 73 -3.27 13.19 -9.86
N LEU A 74 -2.30 12.79 -9.06
CA LEU A 74 -2.45 12.50 -7.63
C LEU A 74 -1.75 13.60 -6.83
N LEU A 75 -2.42 14.12 -5.81
CA LEU A 75 -1.85 15.07 -4.85
C LEU A 75 -1.71 14.40 -3.49
N ASP A 76 -0.48 14.32 -2.99
CA ASP A 76 -0.17 13.83 -1.65
C ASP A 76 0.41 14.93 -0.76
N VAL A 77 -0.06 14.96 0.49
CA VAL A 77 0.47 15.82 1.56
C VAL A 77 0.95 14.92 2.70
N LEU A 78 2.26 14.91 2.93
CA LEU A 78 2.93 13.99 3.85
C LEU A 78 3.32 14.70 5.15
N GLY A 79 2.94 14.14 6.29
CA GLY A 79 3.25 14.66 7.63
C GLY A 79 3.75 13.58 8.59
N PRO A 80 5.02 13.58 9.01
CA PRO A 80 6.15 14.28 8.38
C PRO A 80 6.54 13.63 7.03
N PRO A 81 7.37 14.29 6.20
CA PRO A 81 7.93 13.66 5.00
C PRO A 81 8.96 12.58 5.34
N TYR A 82 9.32 11.77 4.34
CA TYR A 82 10.44 10.83 4.41
C TYR A 82 11.74 11.56 4.77
N SER A 83 12.63 10.86 5.49
CA SER A 83 13.92 11.39 5.93
C SER A 83 14.83 10.22 6.30
N GLU A 84 15.87 9.99 5.51
CA GLU A 84 16.84 8.93 5.81
C GLU A 84 17.60 9.19 7.12
N SER A 85 17.96 10.45 7.40
CA SER A 85 18.67 10.84 8.62
C SER A 85 17.87 10.61 9.89
N GLU A 86 16.53 10.61 9.78
CA GLU A 86 15.62 10.35 10.89
C GLU A 86 14.99 8.95 10.82
N GLY A 87 15.54 8.06 10.00
CA GLY A 87 15.13 6.65 9.89
C GLY A 87 13.79 6.42 9.18
N ARG A 88 13.23 7.42 8.50
CA ARG A 88 11.99 7.33 7.73
C ARG A 88 12.28 7.03 6.26
N HIS A 89 12.60 5.77 5.98
CA HIS A 89 12.80 5.26 4.63
C HIS A 89 11.47 4.85 3.98
N CYS A 90 11.40 4.89 2.65
CA CYS A 90 10.30 4.29 1.90
C CYS A 90 10.67 2.83 1.60
N THR A 91 9.91 1.89 2.16
CA THR A 91 10.12 0.45 1.92
C THR A 91 9.02 -0.08 1.01
N TYR A 92 9.41 -0.87 0.01
CA TYR A 92 8.48 -1.41 -0.99
C TYR A 92 8.19 -2.86 -0.71
N TYR A 93 6.95 -3.22 -0.98
CA TYR A 93 6.47 -4.57 -0.78
C TYR A 93 5.86 -5.11 -2.06
N GLN A 94 6.01 -6.42 -2.23
CA GLN A 94 5.23 -7.21 -3.16
C GLN A 94 4.18 -7.97 -2.37
N ASP A 95 2.93 -7.81 -2.75
CA ASP A 95 1.84 -8.64 -2.26
C ASP A 95 1.81 -9.97 -3.00
N PHE A 96 1.49 -11.02 -2.25
CA PHE A 96 1.28 -12.36 -2.77
C PHE A 96 -0.09 -12.83 -2.31
N THR A 97 -0.91 -13.28 -3.26
CA THR A 97 -2.03 -14.15 -2.94
C THR A 97 -1.48 -15.41 -2.25
N TYR A 98 -2.15 -15.87 -1.21
CA TYR A 98 -1.74 -16.96 -0.30
C TYR A 98 -1.15 -18.20 -1.03
N ASP A 99 -1.58 -18.44 -2.26
CA ASP A 99 -1.09 -19.46 -3.19
C ASP A 99 0.41 -19.54 -3.44
N CYS A 100 1.18 -18.45 -3.32
CA CYS A 100 2.62 -18.52 -3.55
C CYS A 100 3.37 -19.36 -2.51
N PHE A 101 2.75 -19.70 -1.38
CA PHE A 101 3.31 -20.59 -0.36
C PHE A 101 2.65 -21.98 -0.32
N SER A 102 1.68 -22.24 -1.19
CA SER A 102 0.95 -23.52 -1.29
C SER A 102 1.73 -24.66 -1.95
N GLY A 103 2.99 -24.45 -2.33
CA GLY A 103 3.89 -25.55 -2.73
C GLY A 103 4.12 -26.62 -1.65
N MET A 104 3.47 -26.50 -0.48
CA MET A 104 3.48 -27.46 0.63
C MET A 104 2.09 -28.03 0.98
N THR A 105 1.00 -27.62 0.32
CA THR A 105 -0.32 -28.26 0.45
C THR A 105 -1.13 -27.99 -0.82
N GLU A 106 -1.45 -29.05 -1.56
CA GLU A 106 -2.49 -29.06 -2.58
C GLU A 106 -3.78 -28.51 -1.98
N ASP A 107 -4.16 -27.28 -2.35
CA ASP A 107 -5.52 -26.85 -2.67
C ASP A 107 -5.51 -25.34 -2.96
N VAL A 108 -6.27 -24.97 -4.00
CA VAL A 108 -6.21 -23.74 -4.80
C VAL A 108 -6.76 -22.48 -4.10
N LYS A 109 -6.14 -21.33 -4.40
CA LYS A 109 -6.63 -19.93 -4.48
C LYS A 109 -7.68 -19.51 -3.46
N GLU A 110 -7.26 -18.66 -2.53
CA GLU A 110 -7.77 -17.28 -2.43
C GLU A 110 -7.15 -16.55 -1.24
N VAL A 111 -7.19 -15.22 -1.31
CA VAL A 111 -7.21 -14.34 -0.15
C VAL A 111 -8.07 -15.01 0.93
N LYS A 112 -7.55 -15.26 2.14
CA LYS A 112 -8.42 -15.72 3.24
C LYS A 112 -9.48 -14.65 3.45
N VAL A 113 -10.69 -14.92 2.99
CA VAL A 113 -11.88 -14.13 3.30
C VAL A 113 -12.41 -14.74 4.58
N GLU A 114 -12.28 -14.04 5.70
CA GLU A 114 -12.99 -14.44 6.91
C GLU A 114 -14.50 -14.37 6.68
N GLU A 115 -15.30 -15.04 7.52
CA GLU A 115 -16.77 -15.07 7.38
C GLU A 115 -17.40 -13.67 7.35
N ASP A 116 -16.69 -12.65 7.83
CA ASP A 116 -17.07 -11.24 7.83
C ASP A 116 -16.71 -10.48 6.53
N GLY A 117 -16.08 -11.14 5.54
CA GLY A 117 -15.60 -10.53 4.31
C GLY A 117 -14.21 -9.90 4.40
N THR A 118 -13.52 -10.00 5.55
CA THR A 118 -12.17 -9.47 5.73
C THR A 118 -11.18 -10.22 4.85
N ARG A 119 -10.40 -9.47 4.06
CA ARG A 119 -9.38 -9.98 3.15
C ARG A 119 -7.98 -9.81 3.73
N TYR A 120 -7.10 -10.77 3.50
CA TYR A 120 -5.67 -10.72 3.90
C TYR A 120 -4.71 -11.01 2.75
N ALA A 121 -3.51 -10.43 2.82
CA ALA A 121 -2.40 -10.68 1.89
C ALA A 121 -1.07 -10.84 2.64
N TRP A 122 -0.16 -11.63 2.06
CA TRP A 122 1.23 -11.69 2.50
C TRP A 122 2.06 -10.68 1.73
N LEU A 123 2.83 -9.86 2.42
CA LEU A 123 3.71 -8.86 1.83
C LEU A 123 5.16 -9.23 2.09
N LYS A 124 5.98 -9.20 1.05
CA LYS A 124 7.43 -9.36 1.14
C LYS A 124 8.12 -8.09 0.71
N GLU A 125 9.13 -7.67 1.44
CA GLU A 125 9.99 -6.56 1.00
C GLU A 125 10.61 -6.88 -0.36
N LYS A 126 10.63 -5.89 -1.24
CA LYS A 126 11.26 -5.95 -2.56
C LYS A 126 12.10 -4.71 -2.80
N ASN A 127 13.08 -4.85 -3.69
CA ASN A 127 13.83 -3.70 -4.17
C ASN A 127 12.94 -2.81 -5.07
N GLU A 128 13.22 -1.51 -5.07
CA GLU A 128 12.61 -0.58 -6.02
C GLU A 128 12.88 -1.00 -7.47
N GLN A 129 11.82 -1.08 -8.28
CA GLN A 129 11.89 -1.42 -9.70
C GLN A 129 11.05 -0.45 -10.53
N PHE A 130 11.15 0.85 -10.24
CA PHE A 130 10.50 1.90 -11.02
C PHE A 130 11.33 3.17 -11.03
N VAL A 131 10.99 4.09 -11.93
CA VAL A 131 11.69 5.36 -12.11
C VAL A 131 10.71 6.49 -11.79
N VAL A 132 11.12 7.40 -10.90
CA VAL A 132 10.42 8.66 -10.65
C VAL A 132 11.24 9.78 -11.28
N LEU A 133 10.62 10.53 -12.17
CA LEU A 133 11.22 11.70 -12.78
C LEU A 133 10.72 12.96 -12.06
N GLY A 134 11.63 13.68 -11.41
CA GLY A 134 11.33 14.97 -10.81
C GLY A 134 11.11 16.05 -11.88
N GLY A 135 10.24 17.01 -11.57
CA GLY A 135 9.99 18.19 -12.39
C GLY A 135 9.85 19.44 -11.53
N THR A 136 10.00 20.61 -12.13
CA THR A 136 9.75 21.90 -11.49
C THR A 136 8.24 22.19 -11.49
N TYR A 137 7.73 22.72 -10.39
CA TYR A 137 6.34 23.15 -10.31
C TYR A 137 6.16 24.50 -11.02
N GLU A 138 5.36 24.52 -12.07
CA GLU A 138 5.09 25.69 -12.92
C GLU A 138 3.67 26.26 -12.71
N GLY A 139 3.01 25.87 -11.62
CA GLY A 139 1.68 26.38 -11.27
C GLY A 139 1.72 27.74 -10.54
N PRO A 140 0.57 28.21 -10.01
CA PRO A 140 0.50 29.44 -9.23
C PRO A 140 1.45 29.43 -8.03
N THR A 141 2.08 30.57 -7.74
CA THR A 141 3.02 30.73 -6.62
C THR A 141 2.40 30.32 -5.29
N ILE A 142 3.10 29.45 -4.56
CA ILE A 142 2.75 29.07 -3.19
C ILE A 142 3.41 30.07 -2.25
N GLN A 143 2.59 30.81 -1.48
CA GLN A 143 3.09 31.66 -0.40
C GLN A 143 3.22 30.82 0.87
N ILE A 144 4.39 30.90 1.51
CA ILE A 144 4.74 30.16 2.72
C ILE A 144 4.87 31.15 3.87
#